data_AF-A0A968WGQ9-F1
#
_entry.id   AF-A0A968WGQ9-F1
#
_cell.length_a   1.000
_cell.length_b   1.000
_cell.length_c   1.000
_cell.angle_alpha   90.00
_cell.angle_beta   90.00
_cell.angle_gamma   90.00
#
_symmetry.space_group_name_H-M   'P 1'
#
loop_
_entity.id
_entity.type
_entity.pdbx_description
1 polymer ?
#
loop_
_entity_poly.entity_id
_entity_poly.type
_entity_poly.pdbx_seq_one_letter_code
_entity_poly.pdbx_strand_id
1 'polypeptide(L)'
;MNNSDKVVKGAKSYKMRKDGNDKTDEYTFLDGGTINSLAEVNPGDRVTKGQLLINMWDYQFDNNIDVSTLNIVPGSGKPFEIFVGKIDRSGVMVSVIEVRDPAPVNPARREGNEAKNRQPLHFGSKNDVSTAGNWE
;
A
#
# COMPACT_ATOMS: atom_id res chain seq x y z
N MET A 1 -24.90 6.20 10.98
CA MET A 1 -23.87 5.39 10.31
C MET A 1 -24.57 4.15 9.83
N ASN A 2 -24.33 3.79 8.58
CA ASN A 2 -24.87 2.62 7.90
C ASN A 2 -23.72 1.82 7.29
N ASN A 3 -24.00 0.58 6.92
CA ASN A 3 -23.07 -0.19 6.09
C ASN A 3 -22.82 0.54 4.77
N SER A 4 -21.60 0.43 4.25
CA SER A 4 -21.11 1.11 3.05
C SER A 4 -20.88 2.63 3.16
N ASP A 5 -21.15 3.25 4.31
CA ASP A 5 -20.77 4.65 4.54
C ASP A 5 -19.24 4.80 4.47
N LYS A 6 -18.77 5.82 3.74
CA LYS A 6 -17.37 6.25 3.77
C LYS A 6 -17.13 7.18 4.95
N VAL A 7 -16.05 6.93 5.68
CA VAL A 7 -15.64 7.74 6.82
C VAL A 7 -14.17 8.13 6.70
N VAL A 8 -13.82 9.25 7.30
CA VAL A 8 -12.45 9.78 7.31
C VAL A 8 -11.89 9.77 8.72
N LYS A 9 -10.57 9.65 8.82
CA LYS A 9 -9.83 9.75 10.08
C LYS A 9 -10.20 11.03 10.83
N GLY A 10 -10.49 10.90 12.12
CA GLY A 10 -10.87 12.01 13.00
C GLY A 10 -12.35 12.41 12.93
N ALA A 11 -13.14 11.86 12.00
CA ALA A 11 -14.58 12.08 11.99
C ALA A 11 -15.24 11.44 13.24
N LYS A 12 -16.34 12.03 13.70
CA LYS A 12 -17.11 11.51 14.85
C LYS A 12 -17.68 10.13 14.52
N SER A 13 -17.52 9.18 15.44
CA SER A 13 -18.06 7.82 15.31
C SER A 13 -19.24 7.62 16.26
N TYR A 14 -18.97 7.26 17.51
CA TYR A 14 -19.98 6.94 18.52
C TYR A 14 -19.73 7.68 19.84
N LYS A 15 -20.75 7.67 20.70
CA LYS A 15 -20.68 8.22 22.06
C LYS A 15 -20.89 7.11 23.06
N MET A 16 -20.16 7.13 24.17
CA MET A 16 -20.36 6.19 25.26
C MET A 16 -20.43 6.90 26.60
N ARG A 17 -21.24 6.34 27.49
CA ARG A 17 -21.26 6.68 28.91
C ARG A 17 -20.75 5.48 29.69
N LYS A 18 -19.79 5.72 30.60
CA LYS A 18 -19.29 4.67 31.49
C LYS A 18 -20.28 4.43 32.62
N ASP A 19 -20.47 3.18 33.02
CA ASP A 19 -21.34 2.86 34.15
C ASP A 19 -20.82 3.53 35.43
N GLY A 20 -21.71 4.15 36.19
CA GLY A 20 -21.36 4.95 37.37
C GLY A 20 -20.76 6.35 37.09
N ASN A 21 -20.78 6.82 35.84
CA ASN A 21 -20.35 8.18 35.48
C ASN A 21 -21.34 8.82 34.50
N ASP A 22 -21.81 10.04 34.77
CA ASP A 22 -22.74 10.75 33.88
C ASP A 22 -22.07 11.42 32.67
N LYS A 23 -20.73 11.44 32.63
CA LYS A 23 -20.00 11.99 31.49
C LYS A 23 -20.14 11.08 30.26
N THR A 24 -20.55 11.69 29.16
CA THR A 24 -20.53 11.07 27.84
C THR A 24 -19.23 11.47 27.12
N ASP A 25 -18.44 10.47 26.72
CA ASP A 25 -17.25 10.67 25.89
C ASP A 25 -17.61 10.43 24.41
N GLU A 26 -17.12 11.29 23.52
CA GLU A 26 -17.27 11.16 22.06
C GLU A 26 -16.00 10.54 21.48
N TYR A 27 -16.17 9.51 20.66
CA TYR A 27 -15.09 8.82 19.98
C TYR A 27 -15.05 9.22 18.50
N THR A 28 -13.86 9.15 17.93
CA THR A 28 -13.63 9.43 16.51
C THR A 28 -13.06 8.20 15.82
N PHE A 29 -13.17 8.17 14.49
CA PHE A 29 -12.52 7.17 13.67
C PHE A 29 -11.00 7.33 13.72
N LEU A 30 -10.29 6.24 14.04
CA LEU A 30 -8.83 6.24 14.08
C LEU A 30 -8.21 6.25 12.67
N ASP A 31 -8.93 5.70 11.69
CA ASP A 31 -8.53 5.59 10.29
C ASP A 31 -9.72 5.89 9.36
N GLY A 32 -9.44 6.17 8.09
CA GLY A 32 -10.46 6.29 7.05
C GLY A 32 -10.81 4.94 6.43
N GLY A 33 -11.97 4.85 5.78
CA GLY A 33 -12.37 3.63 5.08
C GLY A 33 -13.88 3.57 4.82
N THR A 34 -14.35 2.37 4.50
CA THR A 34 -15.76 2.05 4.28
C THR A 34 -16.26 1.14 5.40
N ILE A 35 -17.40 1.46 6.00
CA ILE A 35 -18.02 0.62 7.04
C ILE A 35 -18.49 -0.68 6.39
N ASN A 36 -17.91 -1.79 6.82
CA ASN A 36 -18.29 -3.14 6.39
C ASN A 36 -19.52 -3.64 7.16
N SER A 37 -19.48 -3.49 8.48
CA SER A 37 -20.55 -3.95 9.36
C SER A 37 -20.56 -3.16 10.68
N LEU A 38 -21.75 -3.04 11.25
CA LEU A 38 -22.00 -2.48 12.58
C LEU A 38 -22.46 -3.60 13.51
N ALA A 39 -22.09 -3.52 14.79
CA ALA A 39 -22.66 -4.41 15.80
C ALA A 39 -24.17 -4.16 15.95
N GLU A 40 -24.93 -5.23 16.20
CA GLU A 40 -26.35 -5.16 16.53
C GLU A 40 -26.56 -4.63 17.96
N VAL A 41 -26.37 -3.33 18.14
CA VAL A 41 -26.57 -2.61 19.41
C VAL A 41 -27.41 -1.36 19.18
N ASN A 42 -28.31 -1.10 20.12
CA ASN A 42 -29.16 0.08 20.14
C ASN A 42 -28.63 1.13 21.13
N PRO A 43 -29.01 2.42 20.98
CA PRO A 43 -28.70 3.44 21.96
C PRO A 43 -29.20 3.05 23.36
N GLY A 44 -28.27 3.00 24.32
CA GLY A 44 -28.54 2.60 25.71
C GLY A 44 -28.13 1.17 26.05
N ASP A 45 -27.83 0.34 25.05
CA ASP A 45 -27.34 -1.01 25.27
C ASP A 45 -25.96 -0.99 25.94
N ARG A 46 -25.74 -1.98 26.81
CA ARG A 46 -24.43 -2.19 27.44
C ARG A 46 -23.49 -2.87 26.46
N VAL A 47 -22.30 -2.30 26.31
CA VAL A 47 -21.20 -2.89 25.54
C VAL A 47 -20.02 -3.19 26.46
N THR A 48 -19.24 -4.22 26.12
CA THR A 48 -18.07 -4.61 26.91
C THR A 48 -16.77 -4.12 26.28
N LYS A 49 -15.73 -3.96 27.10
CA LYS A 49 -14.40 -3.59 26.60
C LYS A 49 -13.89 -4.69 25.66
N GLY A 50 -13.49 -4.30 24.45
CA GLY A 50 -13.02 -5.23 23.41
C GLY A 50 -14.12 -5.76 22.49
N GLN A 51 -15.39 -5.41 22.73
CA GLN A 51 -16.46 -5.70 21.78
C GLN A 51 -16.24 -4.91 20.48
N LEU A 52 -16.25 -5.63 19.35
CA LEU A 52 -16.17 -5.02 18.03
C LEU A 52 -17.50 -4.31 17.73
N LEU A 53 -17.46 -3.00 17.50
CA LEU A 53 -18.66 -2.20 17.20
C LEU A 53 -18.78 -1.81 15.73
N ILE A 54 -17.64 -1.58 15.09
CA ILE A 54 -17.57 -1.16 13.69
C ILE A 54 -16.43 -1.95 13.07
N ASN A 55 -16.74 -2.70 12.01
CA ASN A 55 -15.74 -3.29 11.14
C ASN A 55 -15.63 -2.44 9.87
N MET A 56 -14.41 -2.19 9.41
CA MET A 56 -14.13 -1.32 8.26
C MET A 56 -13.13 -2.00 7.34
N TRP A 57 -13.21 -1.66 6.06
CA TRP A 57 -12.19 -1.98 5.08
C TRP A 57 -11.76 -0.70 4.38
N ASP A 58 -10.51 -0.68 3.90
CA ASP A 58 -9.99 0.38 3.06
C ASP A 58 -9.27 -0.25 1.87
N TYR A 59 -9.58 0.23 0.66
CA TYR A 59 -8.88 -0.23 -0.53
C TYR A 59 -7.54 0.49 -0.60
N GLN A 60 -6.46 -0.24 -0.37
CA GLN A 60 -5.09 0.27 -0.51
C GLN A 60 -4.69 0.45 -1.99
N PHE A 61 -5.48 -0.09 -2.93
CA PHE A 61 -5.25 0.00 -4.37
C PHE A 61 -6.43 0.66 -5.06
N ASP A 62 -6.18 1.36 -6.17
CA ASP A 62 -7.23 1.88 -7.02
C ASP A 62 -8.00 0.72 -7.68
N ASN A 63 -9.30 0.59 -7.41
CA ASN A 63 -10.14 -0.44 -8.02
C ASN A 63 -10.28 -0.30 -9.54
N ASN A 64 -9.94 0.86 -10.09
CA ASN A 64 -9.93 1.09 -11.54
C ASN A 64 -8.57 0.80 -12.18
N ILE A 65 -7.63 0.19 -11.44
CA ILE A 65 -6.32 -0.14 -11.99
C ILE A 65 -6.47 -1.14 -13.15
N ASP A 66 -5.99 -0.75 -14.33
CA ASP A 66 -5.91 -1.67 -15.46
C ASP A 66 -4.65 -2.53 -15.32
N VAL A 67 -4.85 -3.77 -14.87
CA VAL A 67 -3.78 -4.76 -14.65
C VAL A 67 -2.97 -5.02 -15.92
N SER A 68 -3.57 -4.85 -17.10
CA SER A 68 -2.87 -5.04 -18.38
C SER A 68 -1.78 -3.99 -18.64
N THR A 69 -1.83 -2.87 -17.90
CA THR A 69 -0.88 -1.76 -18.03
C THR A 69 0.20 -1.75 -16.94
N LEU A 70 0.24 -2.73 -16.04
CA LEU A 70 1.21 -2.76 -14.93
C LEU A 70 2.66 -2.82 -15.39
N ASN A 71 2.91 -3.34 -16.59
CA ASN A 71 4.26 -3.36 -17.16
C ASN A 71 4.70 -1.99 -17.69
N ILE A 72 3.82 -0.99 -17.76
CA ILE A 72 4.09 0.35 -18.31
C ILE A 72 4.49 1.31 -17.20
N VAL A 73 5.61 2.02 -17.41
CA VAL A 73 6.04 3.08 -16.50
C VAL A 73 5.00 4.22 -16.51
N PRO A 74 4.47 4.62 -15.35
CA PRO A 74 3.41 5.63 -15.27
C PRO A 74 3.73 6.91 -16.04
N GLY A 75 2.81 7.35 -16.89
CA GLY A 75 2.94 8.60 -17.67
C GLY A 75 3.91 8.55 -18.85
N SER A 76 4.59 7.42 -19.11
CA SER A 76 5.58 7.33 -20.19
C SER A 76 5.11 6.58 -21.45
N GLY A 77 4.13 5.68 -21.29
CA GLY A 77 3.72 4.73 -22.35
C GLY A 77 4.78 3.67 -22.69
N LYS A 78 5.92 3.64 -21.98
CA LYS A 78 7.01 2.68 -22.20
C LYS A 78 6.96 1.56 -21.17
N PRO A 79 7.19 0.30 -21.56
CA PRO A 79 7.29 -0.78 -20.62
C PRO A 79 8.58 -0.69 -19.78
N PHE A 80 8.57 -1.27 -18.59
CA PHE A 80 9.81 -1.59 -17.88
C PHE A 80 10.68 -2.51 -18.74
N GLU A 81 11.98 -2.29 -18.71
CA GLU A 81 12.94 -3.19 -19.34
C GLU A 81 13.18 -4.37 -18.40
N ILE A 82 12.87 -5.59 -18.85
CA ILE A 82 13.01 -6.81 -18.06
C ILE A 82 14.01 -7.73 -18.76
N PHE A 83 15.06 -8.11 -18.04
CA PHE A 83 16.03 -9.10 -18.45
C PHE A 83 15.95 -10.31 -17.51
N VAL A 84 15.93 -11.52 -18.08
CA VAL A 84 16.05 -12.78 -17.34
C VAL A 84 17.06 -13.65 -18.06
N GLY A 85 17.99 -14.23 -17.31
CA GLY A 85 19.05 -15.04 -17.90
C GLY A 85 19.69 -16.00 -16.90
N LYS A 86 20.74 -16.68 -17.35
CA LYS A 86 21.62 -17.45 -16.49
C LYS A 86 23.06 -17.02 -16.72
N ILE A 87 23.84 -16.96 -15.65
CA ILE A 87 25.27 -16.68 -15.68
C ILE A 87 26.04 -17.82 -15.03
N ASP A 88 27.30 -18.02 -15.43
CA ASP A 88 28.21 -18.93 -14.74
C ASP A 88 28.83 -18.19 -13.53
N ARG A 89 28.68 -18.78 -12.35
CA ARG A 89 29.38 -18.39 -11.13
C ARG A 89 30.19 -19.57 -10.62
N SER A 90 31.49 -19.55 -10.91
CA SER A 90 32.45 -20.55 -10.43
C SER A 90 32.09 -22.00 -10.82
N GLY A 91 31.61 -22.19 -12.05
CA GLY A 91 31.18 -23.48 -12.60
C GLY A 91 29.72 -23.84 -12.30
N VAL A 92 28.97 -22.94 -11.65
CA VAL A 92 27.54 -23.13 -11.34
C VAL A 92 26.71 -22.15 -12.14
N MET A 93 25.81 -22.66 -12.98
CA MET A 93 24.84 -21.84 -13.71
C MET A 93 23.75 -21.34 -12.76
N VAL A 94 23.68 -20.03 -12.56
CA VAL A 94 22.71 -19.37 -11.66
C VAL A 94 21.79 -18.44 -12.44
N SER A 95 20.53 -18.38 -12.05
CA SER A 95 19.55 -17.48 -12.67
C SER A 95 19.74 -16.04 -12.18
N VAL A 96 19.55 -15.10 -13.09
CA VAL A 96 19.60 -13.66 -12.83
C VAL A 96 18.38 -12.96 -13.43
N ILE A 97 17.99 -11.86 -12.81
CA ILE A 97 16.92 -10.97 -13.27
C ILE A 97 17.36 -9.52 -13.10
N GLU A 98 16.99 -8.68 -14.04
CA GLU A 98 17.12 -7.23 -13.93
C GLU A 98 15.84 -6.58 -14.45
N VAL A 99 15.31 -5.62 -13.69
CA VAL A 99 14.21 -4.75 -14.11
C VAL A 99 14.68 -3.32 -14.04
N ARG A 100 14.46 -2.53 -15.09
CA ARG A 100 14.85 -1.11 -15.16
C ARG A 100 13.69 -0.24 -15.63
N ASP A 101 13.61 0.96 -15.08
CA ASP A 101 12.73 2.04 -15.53
C ASP A 101 13.43 2.85 -16.65
N PRO A 102 13.03 2.71 -17.92
CA PRO A 102 13.64 3.45 -19.03
C PRO A 102 13.15 4.90 -19.14
N ALA A 103 12.12 5.29 -18.39
CA ALA A 103 11.54 6.63 -18.46
C ALA A 103 11.08 7.14 -17.08
N PRO A 104 12.03 7.42 -16.16
CA PRO A 104 11.70 7.84 -14.82
C PRO A 104 10.83 9.09 -14.81
N VAL A 105 9.73 9.04 -14.05
CA VAL A 105 8.83 10.19 -13.85
C VAL A 105 9.60 11.42 -13.36
N ASN A 106 10.63 11.20 -12.53
CA ASN A 106 11.56 12.25 -12.13
C ASN A 106 12.75 12.33 -13.12
N PRO A 107 12.84 13.37 -13.98
CA PRO A 107 13.90 13.50 -14.99
C PRO A 107 15.29 13.79 -14.40
N ALA A 108 15.39 14.08 -13.10
CA ALA A 108 16.67 14.15 -12.39
C ALA A 108 17.30 12.76 -12.22
N ARG A 109 16.51 11.68 -12.37
CA ARG A 109 17.02 10.31 -12.30
C ARG A 109 17.66 9.89 -13.61
N ARG A 110 18.99 9.79 -13.62
CA ARG A 110 19.80 9.51 -14.81
C ARG A 110 20.85 8.46 -14.50
N GLU A 111 21.13 7.57 -15.46
CA GLU A 111 22.07 6.45 -15.27
C GLU A 111 23.46 6.94 -14.83
N GLY A 112 23.90 8.10 -15.34
CA GLY A 112 25.19 8.69 -15.01
C GLY A 112 25.30 9.33 -13.61
N ASN A 113 24.25 9.30 -12.79
CA ASN A 113 24.32 9.83 -11.44
C ASN A 113 25.15 8.91 -10.53
N GLU A 114 26.08 9.47 -9.76
CA GLU A 114 26.96 8.70 -8.86
C GLU A 114 26.19 8.00 -7.73
N ALA A 115 25.15 8.66 -7.20
CA ALA A 115 24.34 8.11 -6.12
C ALA A 115 23.22 7.22 -6.68
N LYS A 116 23.19 5.94 -6.27
CA LYS A 116 22.20 4.95 -6.72
C LYS A 116 20.74 5.39 -6.55
N ASN A 117 20.41 6.08 -5.47
CA ASN A 117 19.04 6.60 -5.24
C ASN A 117 18.62 7.72 -6.22
N ARG A 118 19.59 8.28 -6.94
CA ARG A 118 19.39 9.24 -8.03
C ARG A 118 19.48 8.58 -9.40
N GLN A 119 19.75 7.29 -9.54
CA GLN A 119 19.63 6.60 -10.82
C GLN A 119 18.16 6.25 -11.12
N PRO A 120 17.81 5.88 -12.36
CA PRO A 120 16.52 5.26 -12.67
C PRO A 120 16.23 4.08 -11.73
N LEU A 121 14.94 3.82 -11.49
CA LEU A 121 14.56 2.70 -10.64
C LEU A 121 15.02 1.39 -11.29
N HIS A 122 15.72 0.57 -10.52
CA HIS A 122 16.20 -0.72 -10.96
C HIS A 122 16.12 -1.74 -9.83
N PHE A 123 15.93 -2.99 -10.21
CA PHE A 123 15.89 -4.15 -9.33
C PHE A 123 16.71 -5.28 -9.94
N GLY A 124 17.50 -5.94 -9.11
CA GLY A 124 18.35 -7.05 -9.51
C GLY A 124 19.54 -6.62 -10.38
N SER A 125 20.13 -7.60 -11.07
CA SER A 125 21.34 -7.44 -11.87
C SER A 125 21.44 -8.53 -12.93
N LYS A 126 21.86 -8.15 -14.14
CA LYS A 126 22.19 -9.11 -15.19
C LYS A 126 23.51 -9.88 -14.95
N ASN A 127 24.36 -9.37 -14.06
CA ASN A 127 25.72 -9.86 -13.85
C ASN A 127 25.91 -10.53 -12.49
N ASP A 128 24.95 -10.39 -11.57
CA ASP A 128 25.08 -10.89 -10.21
C ASP A 128 23.75 -11.43 -9.69
N VAL A 129 23.83 -12.42 -8.80
CA VAL A 129 22.63 -13.01 -8.17
C VAL A 129 22.20 -12.07 -7.07
N SER A 130 21.35 -11.11 -7.41
CA SER A 130 20.83 -10.14 -6.48
C SER A 130 19.41 -9.76 -6.86
N THR A 131 18.61 -9.47 -5.84
CA THR A 131 17.30 -8.82 -5.94
C THR A 131 17.36 -7.39 -5.41
N ALA A 132 18.54 -6.93 -4.97
CA ALA A 132 18.71 -5.59 -4.45
C ALA A 132 18.52 -4.54 -5.55
N GLY A 133 18.03 -3.36 -5.16
CA GLY A 133 17.76 -2.27 -6.08
C GLY A 133 17.72 -0.92 -5.36
N ASN A 134 17.52 0.14 -6.13
CA ASN A 134 17.12 1.44 -5.57
C ASN A 134 15.59 1.62 -5.57
N TRP A 135 14.87 0.52 -5.81
CA TRP A 135 13.41 0.41 -5.67
C TRP A 135 12.94 0.20 -4.23
N GLU A 136 13.88 -0.07 -3.31
CA GLU A 136 13.67 -0.25 -1.86
C GLU A 136 13.45 1.07 -1.12
#